data_AF-A0A1Y0HJS0-F1
#
_entry.id   AF-A0A1Y0HJS0-F1
#
_cell.length_a   1.000
_cell.length_b   1.000
_cell.length_c   1.000
_cell.angle_alpha   90.00
_cell.angle_beta   90.00
_cell.angle_gamma   90.00
#
_symmetry.space_group_name_H-M   'P 1'
#
loop_
_entity.id
_entity.type
_entity.pdbx_description
1 polymer ?
#
loop_
_entity_poly.entity_id
_entity_poly.type
_entity_poly.pdbx_seq_one_letter_code
_entity_poly.pdbx_strand_id
1 'polypeptide(L)'
;MSSELNVTIIAQRLDNNTTQNYNSACYAKATDYNISYDALTISPANALTQIKFFETNTSTTGSSLIGSGLNLAGINKSIFGTDNNGTAKLNFKINFDRNITKASNPLKLNFRDLNVTDVDTIKGTTDINQSSPFYYGRVYSTDYRAPSPIDTTIRYEVYCKDCNTTAFNAIGTQSPLSLNWYQNPLHVISDGNVTTFASATTGSKATTIANATVSTINAGTGIDTTHRLTNTNAPYTDRIKMTPSLWLLYNASNAAATTNDFNVEFTRIGSWSGAGGVDRNSSKDVGKFTNTNDSNRSNKKMNW
;
A
#
# COMPACT_ATOMS: atom_id res chain seq x y z
N MET A 1 -8.73 -1.26 2.06
CA MET A 1 -8.77 0.22 1.98
C MET A 1 -9.77 0.63 0.92
N SER A 2 -10.62 1.61 1.22
CA SER A 2 -11.66 2.17 0.34
C SER A 2 -12.05 3.55 0.87
N SER A 3 -12.54 4.44 0.02
CA SER A 3 -13.26 5.63 0.48
C SER A 3 -14.66 5.23 0.92
N GLU A 4 -15.22 5.92 1.90
CA GLU A 4 -16.60 5.71 2.34
C GLU A 4 -17.48 6.89 1.91
N LEU A 5 -18.62 6.59 1.30
CA LEU A 5 -19.69 7.55 1.01
C LEU A 5 -20.92 7.13 1.81
N ASN A 6 -21.28 7.96 2.80
CA ASN A 6 -22.46 7.74 3.64
C ASN A 6 -23.63 8.54 3.09
N VAL A 7 -24.74 7.86 2.85
CA VAL A 7 -25.94 8.45 2.27
C VAL A 7 -27.11 8.24 3.22
N THR A 8 -27.87 9.31 3.46
CA THR A 8 -29.17 9.23 4.15
C THR A 8 -30.27 9.54 3.14
N ILE A 9 -31.22 8.63 2.98
CA ILE A 9 -32.39 8.78 2.11
C ILE A 9 -33.60 9.04 2.99
N ILE A 10 -34.41 10.02 2.61
CA ILE A 10 -35.62 10.41 3.33
C ILE A 10 -36.80 10.38 2.35
N ALA A 11 -37.77 9.53 2.62
CA ALA A 11 -39.06 9.50 1.94
C ALA A 11 -39.95 10.60 2.53
N GLN A 12 -40.23 11.61 1.71
CA GLN A 12 -41.00 12.79 2.12
C GLN A 12 -42.42 12.75 1.59
N ARG A 13 -43.34 13.31 2.38
CA ARG A 13 -44.69 13.64 1.94
C ARG A 13 -44.67 14.92 1.11
N LEU A 14 -45.81 15.28 0.51
CA LEU A 14 -45.98 16.51 -0.27
C LEU A 14 -45.65 17.79 0.52
N ASP A 15 -45.79 17.75 1.85
CA ASP A 15 -45.44 18.86 2.75
C ASP A 15 -43.96 18.88 3.17
N ASN A 16 -43.10 18.09 2.51
CA ASN A 16 -41.68 17.89 2.79
C ASN A 16 -41.35 17.26 4.15
N ASN A 17 -42.35 16.83 4.92
CA ASN A 17 -42.13 16.09 6.16
C ASN A 17 -41.85 14.61 5.89
N THR A 18 -41.01 13.98 6.72
CA THR A 18 -40.72 12.55 6.63
C THR A 18 -41.97 11.70 6.82
N THR A 19 -42.19 10.78 5.90
CA THR A 19 -43.29 9.80 5.94
C THR A 19 -43.12 8.83 7.11
N GLN A 20 -44.17 8.62 7.90
CA GLN A 20 -44.13 7.72 9.06
C GLN A 20 -44.50 6.27 8.72
N ASN A 21 -45.01 6.03 7.51
CA ASN A 21 -45.48 4.71 7.03
C ASN A 21 -44.62 4.14 5.89
N TYR A 22 -43.53 4.80 5.51
CA TYR A 22 -42.62 4.30 4.49
C TYR A 22 -41.52 3.44 5.13
N ASN A 23 -41.85 2.17 5.34
CA ASN A 23 -40.92 1.15 5.84
C ASN A 23 -41.16 -0.18 5.09
N SER A 24 -40.24 -1.12 5.26
CA SER A 24 -40.23 -2.42 4.57
C SER A 24 -41.48 -3.28 4.81
N ALA A 25 -42.16 -3.15 5.95
CA ALA A 25 -43.42 -3.83 6.25
C ALA A 25 -44.65 -3.14 5.65
N CYS A 26 -44.50 -1.90 5.15
CA CYS A 26 -45.56 -1.08 4.60
C CYS A 26 -45.24 -0.65 3.16
N TYR A 27 -45.12 0.66 2.93
CA TYR A 27 -45.08 1.27 1.59
C TYR A 27 -43.69 1.34 0.97
N ALA A 28 -42.61 1.00 1.70
CA ALA A 28 -41.27 1.12 1.13
C ALA A 28 -41.08 0.21 -0.07
N LYS A 29 -40.35 0.71 -1.07
CA LYS A 29 -40.06 0.02 -2.31
C LYS A 29 -38.56 -0.20 -2.48
N ALA A 30 -38.22 -1.11 -3.40
CA ALA A 30 -36.84 -1.21 -3.84
C ALA A 30 -36.45 0.10 -4.55
N THR A 31 -35.17 0.46 -4.44
CA THR A 31 -34.65 1.73 -4.94
C THR A 31 -33.40 1.53 -5.78
N ASP A 32 -33.27 2.34 -6.82
CA ASP A 32 -32.13 2.42 -7.71
C ASP A 32 -31.34 3.70 -7.41
N TYR A 33 -30.01 3.59 -7.38
CA TYR A 33 -29.07 4.66 -7.06
C TYR A 33 -28.17 4.90 -8.25
N ASN A 34 -28.11 6.15 -8.70
CA ASN A 34 -27.22 6.58 -9.77
C ASN A 34 -26.35 7.72 -9.23
N ILE A 35 -25.04 7.45 -9.09
CA ILE A 35 -24.07 8.40 -8.56
C ILE A 35 -23.18 8.88 -9.71
N SER A 36 -23.16 10.19 -9.94
CA SER A 36 -22.28 10.83 -10.92
C SER A 36 -21.00 11.34 -10.26
N TYR A 37 -19.94 11.42 -11.06
CA TYR A 37 -18.64 11.95 -10.64
C TYR A 37 -17.96 12.65 -11.81
N ASP A 38 -17.00 13.52 -11.51
CA ASP A 38 -16.23 14.22 -12.54
C ASP A 38 -15.43 13.26 -13.43
N ALA A 39 -15.20 13.67 -14.68
CA ALA A 39 -14.30 12.95 -15.56
C ALA A 39 -12.91 12.76 -14.91
N LEU A 40 -12.47 11.50 -14.82
CA LEU A 40 -11.17 11.15 -14.24
C LEU A 40 -10.09 11.11 -15.32
N THR A 41 -8.95 11.74 -15.03
CA THR A 41 -7.74 11.59 -15.85
C THR A 41 -6.85 10.51 -15.24
N ILE A 42 -6.78 9.35 -15.90
CA ILE A 42 -5.98 8.22 -15.44
C ILE A 42 -4.58 8.27 -16.05
N SER A 43 -3.56 8.30 -15.21
CA SER A 43 -2.16 8.27 -15.62
C SER A 43 -1.39 7.22 -14.83
N PRO A 44 -0.54 6.38 -15.46
CA PRO A 44 -0.49 6.13 -16.91
C PRO A 44 -1.85 5.65 -17.46
N ALA A 45 -2.08 5.83 -18.76
CA ALA A 45 -3.34 5.42 -19.39
C ALA A 45 -3.63 3.93 -19.13
N ASN A 46 -4.89 3.61 -18.83
CA ASN A 46 -5.35 2.24 -18.52
C ASN A 46 -4.68 1.58 -17.30
N ALA A 47 -4.04 2.35 -16.40
CA ALA A 47 -3.57 1.82 -15.13
C ALA A 47 -4.73 1.41 -14.20
N LEU A 48 -5.88 2.07 -14.36
CA LEU A 48 -7.17 1.77 -13.75
C LEU A 48 -8.21 1.74 -14.88
N THR A 49 -9.19 0.85 -14.79
CA THR A 49 -10.24 0.66 -15.80
C THR A 49 -11.66 0.68 -15.22
N GLN A 50 -11.80 0.41 -13.93
CA GLN A 50 -13.07 0.26 -13.24
C GLN A 50 -13.07 0.92 -11.87
N ILE A 51 -14.20 1.51 -11.52
CA ILE A 51 -14.54 1.84 -10.14
C ILE A 51 -15.30 0.63 -9.57
N LYS A 52 -14.83 0.13 -8.43
CA LYS A 52 -15.46 -0.94 -7.66
C LYS A 52 -16.17 -0.33 -6.45
N PHE A 53 -17.35 -0.83 -6.16
CA PHE A 53 -18.10 -0.40 -4.98
C PHE A 53 -18.69 -1.59 -4.23
N PHE A 54 -18.90 -1.38 -2.94
CA PHE A 54 -19.56 -2.31 -2.03
C PHE A 54 -20.49 -1.53 -1.11
N GLU A 55 -21.79 -1.79 -1.19
CA GLU A 55 -22.78 -1.28 -0.26
C GLU A 55 -22.89 -2.26 0.92
N THR A 56 -22.66 -1.77 2.14
CA THR A 56 -22.49 -2.65 3.30
C THR A 56 -23.79 -3.20 3.86
N ASN A 57 -24.90 -2.47 3.73
CA ASN A 57 -26.16 -2.82 4.39
C ASN A 57 -26.85 -3.99 3.71
N THR A 58 -26.76 -4.07 2.38
CA THR A 58 -27.26 -5.18 1.56
C THR A 58 -26.15 -6.11 1.08
N SER A 59 -24.90 -5.83 1.44
CA SER A 59 -23.71 -6.56 0.96
C SER A 59 -23.62 -6.62 -0.57
N THR A 60 -24.12 -5.60 -1.24
CA THR A 60 -24.17 -5.54 -2.70
C THR A 60 -22.84 -5.02 -3.24
N THR A 61 -22.15 -5.84 -4.03
CA THR A 61 -20.93 -5.45 -4.75
C THR A 61 -21.24 -5.11 -6.20
N GLY A 62 -20.50 -4.18 -6.77
CA GLY A 62 -20.55 -3.92 -8.21
C GLY A 62 -19.31 -3.21 -8.73
N SER A 63 -19.31 -3.00 -10.04
CA SER A 63 -18.25 -2.28 -10.74
C SER A 63 -18.80 -1.52 -11.94
N SER A 64 -18.28 -0.32 -12.17
CA SER A 64 -18.53 0.49 -13.36
C SER A 64 -17.23 0.77 -14.09
N LEU A 65 -17.28 0.87 -15.42
CA LEU A 65 -16.15 1.39 -16.20
C LEU A 65 -15.88 2.84 -15.81
N ILE A 66 -14.61 3.23 -15.77
CA ILE A 66 -14.24 4.64 -15.58
C ILE A 66 -14.84 5.48 -16.70
N GLY A 67 -15.46 6.62 -16.33
CA GLY A 67 -16.21 7.49 -17.24
C GLY A 67 -17.72 7.16 -17.29
N SER A 68 -18.14 6.05 -16.69
CA SER A 68 -19.57 5.74 -16.48
C SER A 68 -19.95 6.01 -15.03
N GLY A 69 -21.15 6.52 -14.78
CA GLY A 69 -21.70 6.66 -13.42
C GLY A 69 -21.75 5.33 -12.66
N LEU A 70 -21.88 5.42 -11.33
CA LEU A 70 -22.07 4.26 -10.47
C LEU A 70 -23.56 3.98 -10.35
N ASN A 71 -23.99 2.80 -10.79
CA ASN A 71 -25.39 2.42 -10.79
C ASN A 71 -25.58 1.20 -9.89
N LEU A 72 -26.46 1.33 -8.90
CA LEU A 72 -26.92 0.23 -8.07
C LEU A 72 -28.42 0.09 -8.26
N ALA A 73 -28.85 -1.00 -8.88
CA ALA A 73 -30.25 -1.27 -9.12
C ALA A 73 -30.81 -2.26 -8.08
N GLY A 74 -32.08 -2.09 -7.73
CA GLY A 74 -32.84 -3.05 -6.96
C GLY A 74 -32.40 -3.19 -5.50
N ILE A 75 -31.88 -2.14 -4.88
CA ILE A 75 -31.56 -2.18 -3.45
C ILE A 75 -32.86 -2.45 -2.68
N ASN A 76 -32.84 -3.50 -1.87
CA ASN A 76 -34.03 -4.01 -1.21
C ASN A 76 -34.66 -2.97 -0.27
N LYS A 77 -35.99 -2.91 -0.22
CA LYS A 77 -36.75 -2.04 0.68
C LYS A 77 -36.43 -2.22 2.17
N SER A 78 -35.78 -3.33 2.55
CA SER A 78 -35.33 -3.61 3.93
C SER A 78 -34.42 -2.52 4.50
N ILE A 79 -33.79 -1.70 3.66
CA ILE A 79 -33.01 -0.52 4.11
C ILE A 79 -33.87 0.52 4.83
N PHE A 80 -35.19 0.53 4.57
CA PHE A 80 -36.18 1.30 5.32
C PHE A 80 -36.75 0.44 6.45
N GLY A 81 -36.02 0.38 7.56
CA GLY A 81 -36.45 -0.35 8.76
C GLY A 81 -37.70 0.25 9.41
N THR A 82 -38.43 -0.55 10.20
CA THR A 82 -39.61 -0.11 10.96
C THR A 82 -39.29 0.94 12.02
N ASP A 83 -38.05 0.93 12.53
CA ASP A 83 -37.62 1.82 13.63
C ASP A 83 -37.28 3.23 13.12
N ASN A 84 -36.98 3.38 11.83
CA ASN A 84 -36.51 4.62 11.22
C ASN A 84 -37.48 5.16 10.17
N ASN A 85 -38.76 4.81 10.26
CA ASN A 85 -39.85 5.15 9.32
C ASN A 85 -39.58 6.35 8.40
N GLY A 86 -39.55 6.07 7.10
CA GLY A 86 -39.28 7.06 6.06
C GLY A 86 -37.81 7.43 5.91
N THR A 87 -36.89 6.84 6.68
CA THR A 87 -35.45 7.11 6.59
C THR A 87 -34.68 5.82 6.38
N ALA A 88 -33.77 5.82 5.41
CA ALA A 88 -32.79 4.77 5.19
C ALA A 88 -31.38 5.36 5.21
N LYS A 89 -30.41 4.55 5.62
CA LYS A 89 -28.99 4.88 5.52
C LYS A 89 -28.32 3.85 4.63
N LEU A 90 -27.37 4.27 3.80
CA LEU A 90 -26.49 3.42 3.02
C LEU A 90 -25.04 3.83 3.24
N ASN A 91 -24.14 2.85 3.26
CA ASN A 91 -22.70 3.09 3.32
C ASN A 91 -22.05 2.41 2.12
N PHE A 92 -21.48 3.23 1.25
CA PHE A 92 -20.79 2.77 0.06
C PHE A 92 -19.28 2.80 0.31
N LYS A 93 -18.63 1.67 0.11
CA LYS A 93 -17.18 1.56 0.06
C LYS A 93 -16.73 1.56 -1.39
N ILE A 94 -15.94 2.56 -1.76
CA ILE A 94 -15.55 2.81 -3.15
C ILE A 94 -14.04 2.69 -3.30
N ASN A 95 -13.60 1.99 -4.35
CA ASN A 95 -12.19 1.89 -4.74
C ASN A 95 -12.08 1.63 -6.24
N PHE A 96 -10.86 1.43 -6.74
CA PHE A 96 -10.56 1.16 -8.15
C PHE A 96 -10.05 -0.27 -8.34
N ASP A 97 -10.13 -0.77 -9.56
CA ASP A 97 -9.40 -1.97 -9.94
C ASP A 97 -7.89 -1.73 -9.87
N ARG A 98 -7.21 -2.53 -9.05
CA ARG A 98 -5.76 -2.43 -8.90
C ARG A 98 -5.07 -3.46 -9.77
N ASN A 99 -3.97 -3.07 -10.41
CA ASN A 99 -3.09 -3.98 -11.13
C ASN A 99 -1.72 -4.04 -10.46
N ILE A 100 -1.24 -5.22 -10.06
CA ILE A 100 0.04 -5.42 -9.36
C ILE A 100 1.25 -4.98 -10.20
N THR A 101 1.16 -5.03 -11.53
CA THR A 101 2.27 -4.71 -12.43
C THR A 101 2.23 -3.27 -12.93
N LYS A 102 1.10 -2.57 -12.79
CA LYS A 102 0.89 -1.20 -13.28
C LYS A 102 0.50 -0.27 -12.13
N ALA A 103 1.44 0.59 -11.75
CA ALA A 103 1.16 1.66 -10.81
C ALA A 103 0.36 2.78 -11.48
N SER A 104 -0.44 3.50 -10.70
CA SER A 104 -1.22 4.66 -11.15
C SER A 104 -0.89 5.89 -10.30
N ASN A 105 -0.83 7.05 -10.94
CA ASN A 105 -0.68 8.31 -10.24
C ASN A 105 -1.87 8.57 -9.30
N PRO A 106 -1.66 9.39 -8.26
CA PRO A 106 -2.74 9.79 -7.39
C PRO A 106 -3.81 10.56 -8.17
N LEU A 107 -5.07 10.32 -7.83
CA LEU A 107 -6.22 10.99 -8.43
C LEU A 107 -7.21 11.40 -7.35
N LYS A 108 -8.10 12.35 -7.69
CA LYS A 108 -9.23 12.73 -6.84
C LYS A 108 -10.51 12.30 -7.52
N LEU A 109 -11.34 11.56 -6.78
CA LEU A 109 -12.70 11.22 -7.19
C LEU A 109 -13.64 12.26 -6.60
N ASN A 110 -14.24 13.09 -7.46
CA ASN A 110 -15.20 14.12 -7.05
C ASN A 110 -16.61 13.66 -7.38
N PHE A 111 -17.40 13.34 -6.37
CA PHE A 111 -18.81 13.00 -6.52
C PHE A 111 -19.65 14.27 -6.74
N ARG A 112 -20.60 14.18 -7.67
CA ARG A 112 -21.48 15.30 -8.04
C ARG A 112 -22.89 15.04 -7.58
N ASP A 113 -23.62 14.18 -8.26
CA ASP A 113 -25.03 13.97 -7.97
C ASP A 113 -25.26 12.56 -7.46
N LEU A 114 -26.20 12.43 -6.52
CA LEU A 114 -26.88 11.17 -6.24
C LEU A 114 -28.34 11.31 -6.65
N ASN A 115 -28.78 10.43 -7.54
CA ASN A 115 -30.17 10.28 -7.92
C ASN A 115 -30.70 8.94 -7.43
N VAL A 116 -31.80 8.98 -6.69
CA VAL A 116 -32.52 7.82 -6.20
C VAL A 116 -33.86 7.75 -6.91
N THR A 117 -34.24 6.57 -7.37
CA THR A 117 -35.57 6.33 -7.95
C THR A 117 -36.14 5.06 -7.38
N ASP A 118 -37.42 5.06 -6.99
CA ASP A 118 -38.12 3.85 -6.59
C ASP A 118 -38.93 3.22 -7.74
N VAL A 119 -39.49 2.04 -7.50
CA VAL A 119 -40.27 1.31 -8.52
C VAL A 119 -41.56 2.03 -8.95
N ASP A 120 -42.06 2.96 -8.12
CA ASP A 120 -43.23 3.79 -8.42
C ASP A 120 -42.80 5.10 -9.13
N THR A 121 -41.53 5.19 -9.54
CA THR A 121 -40.90 6.33 -10.24
C THR A 121 -40.77 7.60 -9.42
N ILE A 122 -40.89 7.50 -8.09
CA ILE A 122 -40.62 8.62 -7.18
C ILE A 122 -39.12 8.86 -7.13
N LYS A 123 -38.72 10.13 -7.24
CA LYS A 123 -37.32 10.53 -7.36
C LYS A 123 -36.87 11.41 -6.22
N GLY A 124 -35.62 11.20 -5.80
CA GLY A 124 -34.87 12.12 -4.94
C GLY A 124 -33.53 12.42 -5.58
N THR A 125 -33.10 13.67 -5.54
CA THR A 125 -31.81 14.10 -6.06
C THR A 125 -31.12 14.97 -5.02
N THR A 126 -29.81 14.77 -4.87
CA THR A 126 -28.95 15.67 -4.08
C THR A 126 -27.63 15.88 -4.79
N ASP A 127 -27.08 17.08 -4.64
CA ASP A 127 -25.68 17.36 -4.91
C ASP A 127 -24.86 16.89 -3.70
N ILE A 128 -23.78 16.16 -3.96
CA ILE A 128 -22.84 15.60 -2.99
C ILE A 128 -21.69 16.59 -2.80
N ASN A 129 -21.10 17.10 -3.89
CA ASN A 129 -19.90 17.95 -3.93
C ASN A 129 -18.78 17.53 -2.94
N GLN A 130 -18.47 16.24 -2.88
CA GLN A 130 -17.38 15.71 -2.04
C GLN A 130 -16.29 15.07 -2.89
N SER A 131 -15.04 15.20 -2.42
CA SER A 131 -13.87 14.65 -3.09
C SER A 131 -13.08 13.73 -2.18
N SER A 132 -12.60 12.61 -2.71
CA SER A 132 -11.64 11.74 -2.00
C SER A 132 -10.38 11.52 -2.84
N PRO A 133 -9.17 11.68 -2.26
CA PRO A 133 -7.94 11.29 -2.93
C PRO A 133 -7.76 9.77 -2.89
N PHE A 134 -7.16 9.22 -3.95
CA PHE A 134 -6.78 7.82 -4.05
C PHE A 134 -5.31 7.71 -4.40
N TYR A 135 -4.62 6.76 -3.75
CA TYR A 135 -3.19 6.57 -3.86
C TYR A 135 -2.87 5.13 -4.27
N TYR A 136 -1.92 4.97 -5.18
CA TYR A 136 -1.34 3.66 -5.46
C TYR A 136 -0.14 3.42 -4.55
N GLY A 137 -0.36 2.69 -3.46
CA GLY A 137 0.68 2.38 -2.47
C GLY A 137 1.50 1.14 -2.80
N ARG A 138 2.70 1.00 -2.24
CA ARG A 138 3.46 -0.26 -2.15
C ARG A 138 4.24 -0.35 -0.84
N VAL A 139 4.67 -1.55 -0.50
CA VAL A 139 5.79 -1.76 0.44
C VAL A 139 7.09 -1.99 -0.32
N TYR A 140 8.17 -1.37 0.15
CA TYR A 140 9.50 -1.48 -0.45
C TYR A 140 10.61 -1.48 0.61
N SER A 141 11.69 -2.21 0.34
CA SER A 141 12.96 -2.09 1.04
C SER A 141 14.08 -2.06 0.01
N THR A 142 15.18 -1.40 0.36
CA THR A 142 16.42 -1.48 -0.41
C THR A 142 17.09 -2.84 -0.18
N ASP A 143 18.01 -3.19 -1.08
CA ASP A 143 18.96 -4.28 -0.83
C ASP A 143 20.03 -3.82 0.17
N TYR A 144 20.56 -4.74 0.97
CA TYR A 144 21.58 -4.44 1.98
C TYR A 144 22.84 -5.27 1.78
N ARG A 145 23.99 -4.67 2.09
CA ARG A 145 25.29 -5.34 2.11
C ARG A 145 26.12 -4.86 3.29
N ALA A 146 26.30 -5.70 4.30
CA ALA A 146 27.05 -5.35 5.51
C ALA A 146 27.41 -6.60 6.35
N PRO A 147 28.33 -6.49 7.32
CA PRO A 147 28.48 -7.52 8.34
C PRO A 147 27.20 -7.72 9.16
N SER A 148 26.97 -8.93 9.67
CA SER A 148 25.87 -9.20 10.60
C SER A 148 26.15 -8.53 11.97
N PRO A 149 25.16 -7.89 12.63
CA PRO A 149 23.76 -7.72 12.23
C PRO A 149 23.52 -6.57 11.24
N ILE A 150 22.40 -6.62 10.51
CA ILE A 150 21.98 -5.57 9.57
C ILE A 150 20.61 -5.04 10.01
N ASP A 151 20.52 -3.75 10.30
CA ASP A 151 19.24 -3.08 10.53
C ASP A 151 18.59 -2.71 9.20
N THR A 152 17.31 -3.05 9.03
CA THR A 152 16.58 -2.78 7.78
C THR A 152 15.54 -1.69 7.95
N THR A 153 15.15 -1.13 6.82
CA THR A 153 14.16 -0.07 6.71
C THR A 153 13.12 -0.46 5.68
N ILE A 154 11.89 -0.70 6.14
CA ILE A 154 10.74 -1.01 5.29
C ILE A 154 9.96 0.27 5.10
N ARG A 155 9.66 0.62 3.85
CA ARG A 155 9.03 1.88 3.44
C ARG A 155 7.66 1.59 2.86
N TYR A 156 6.66 2.34 3.33
CA TYR A 156 5.34 2.39 2.74
C TYR A 156 5.32 3.60 1.81
N GLU A 157 5.17 3.35 0.52
CA GLU A 157 5.43 4.34 -0.53
C GLU A 157 4.21 4.51 -1.43
N VAL A 158 4.07 5.67 -2.05
CA VAL A 158 3.06 6.02 -3.04
C VAL A 158 3.73 6.31 -4.36
N TYR A 159 3.13 5.84 -5.45
CA TYR A 159 3.56 6.15 -6.80
C TYR A 159 3.14 7.58 -7.19
N CYS A 160 4.06 8.33 -7.78
CA CYS A 160 3.83 9.64 -8.37
C CYS A 160 4.87 9.89 -9.46
N LYS A 161 4.48 9.70 -10.73
CA LYS A 161 5.28 10.11 -11.89
C LYS A 161 4.68 11.39 -12.47
N ASP A 162 5.42 12.49 -12.43
CA ASP A 162 4.99 13.80 -12.96
C ASP A 162 3.64 14.27 -12.37
N CYS A 163 3.31 13.84 -11.14
CA CYS A 163 2.06 14.20 -10.48
C CYS A 163 2.21 15.50 -9.66
N ASN A 164 1.11 16.20 -9.40
CA ASN A 164 1.13 17.40 -8.57
C ASN A 164 1.28 17.03 -7.09
N THR A 165 2.52 16.99 -6.61
CA THR A 165 2.84 16.61 -5.22
C THR A 165 2.22 17.53 -4.17
N THR A 166 2.00 18.81 -4.49
CA THR A 166 1.39 19.77 -3.56
C THR A 166 -0.12 19.58 -3.38
N ALA A 167 -0.80 18.99 -4.38
CA ALA A 167 -2.24 18.73 -4.33
C ALA A 167 -2.60 17.47 -3.51
N PHE A 168 -1.60 16.69 -3.11
CA PHE A 168 -1.73 15.37 -2.50
C PHE A 168 -0.80 15.24 -1.28
N ASN A 169 -1.37 15.20 -0.08
CA ASN A 169 -0.63 15.23 1.19
C ASN A 169 0.11 13.94 1.56
N ALA A 170 -0.18 12.81 0.91
CA ALA A 170 0.47 11.52 1.16
C ALA A 170 1.83 11.34 0.43
N ILE A 171 2.33 12.36 -0.27
CA ILE A 171 3.59 12.30 -1.01
C ILE A 171 4.69 12.97 -0.20
N GLY A 172 5.53 12.16 0.44
CA GLY A 172 6.70 12.60 1.21
C GLY A 172 7.99 12.57 0.39
N THR A 173 9.07 12.11 0.99
CA THR A 173 10.40 12.05 0.38
C THR A 173 10.50 10.93 -0.64
N GLN A 174 11.18 11.19 -1.77
CA GLN A 174 11.40 10.17 -2.79
C GLN A 174 12.18 8.96 -2.23
N SER A 175 11.82 7.77 -2.69
CA SER A 175 12.53 6.53 -2.42
C SER A 175 13.98 6.62 -2.91
N PRO A 176 14.96 6.13 -2.12
CA PRO A 176 16.38 6.32 -2.43
C PRO A 176 16.82 5.62 -3.72
N LEU A 177 16.23 4.47 -4.05
CA LEU A 177 16.62 3.64 -5.20
C LEU A 177 15.47 3.38 -6.17
N SER A 178 14.35 4.10 -6.04
CA SER A 178 13.18 3.88 -6.88
C SER A 178 12.54 5.19 -7.29
N LEU A 179 12.81 5.59 -8.54
CA LEU A 179 12.25 6.80 -9.12
C LEU A 179 10.73 6.73 -9.17
N ASN A 180 10.08 7.89 -8.98
CA ASN A 180 8.62 8.05 -8.97
C ASN A 180 7.89 7.39 -7.78
N TRP A 181 8.61 6.86 -6.81
CA TRP A 181 8.02 6.35 -5.57
C TRP A 181 8.44 7.24 -4.42
N TYR A 182 7.50 7.56 -3.55
CA TYR A 182 7.70 8.50 -2.46
C TYR A 182 7.16 7.91 -1.17
N GLN A 183 7.86 8.09 -0.06
CA GLN A 183 7.41 7.66 1.25
C GLN A 183 6.06 8.31 1.58
N ASN A 184 5.15 7.54 2.17
CA ASN A 184 3.86 8.04 2.63
C ASN A 184 3.92 8.37 4.12
N PRO A 185 4.12 9.64 4.51
CA PRO A 185 4.24 10.01 5.92
C PRO A 185 2.95 9.77 6.73
N LEU A 186 1.81 9.63 6.05
CA LEU A 186 0.50 9.43 6.66
C LEU A 186 0.15 7.95 6.85
N HIS A 187 0.93 7.03 6.30
CA HIS A 187 0.64 5.60 6.38
C HIS A 187 0.83 5.08 7.80
N VAL A 188 -0.20 4.42 8.34
CA VAL A 188 -0.20 3.81 9.67
C VAL A 188 -0.59 2.33 9.62
N ILE A 189 -0.41 1.63 10.73
CA ILE A 189 -0.59 0.18 10.79
C ILE A 189 -2.03 -0.29 10.46
N SER A 190 -3.04 0.55 10.74
CA SER A 190 -4.45 0.28 10.46
C SER A 190 -4.79 0.30 8.96
N ASP A 191 -3.98 0.96 8.14
CA ASP A 191 -4.22 1.05 6.69
C ASP A 191 -3.88 -0.28 6.00
N GLY A 192 -2.85 -0.95 6.51
CA GLY A 192 -2.28 -2.18 6.00
C GLY A 192 -0.80 -2.25 6.36
N ASN A 193 -0.27 -3.47 6.48
CA ASN A 193 1.12 -3.71 6.87
C ASN A 193 1.69 -4.93 6.17
N VAL A 194 2.99 -5.17 6.39
CA VAL A 194 3.62 -6.47 6.17
C VAL A 194 3.28 -7.39 7.34
N THR A 195 2.63 -8.50 7.04
CA THR A 195 2.22 -9.49 8.06
C THR A 195 3.33 -10.47 8.39
N THR A 196 4.21 -10.77 7.44
CA THR A 196 5.33 -11.69 7.63
C THR A 196 6.58 -11.28 6.86
N PHE A 197 7.73 -11.46 7.50
CA PHE A 197 9.06 -11.42 6.91
C PHE A 197 9.68 -12.80 6.99
N ALA A 198 10.09 -13.36 5.85
CA ALA A 198 10.62 -14.71 5.79
C ALA A 198 11.93 -14.77 5.00
N SER A 199 12.90 -15.50 5.54
CA SER A 199 14.07 -15.94 4.79
C SER A 199 13.62 -16.85 3.65
N ALA A 200 14.08 -16.59 2.43
CA ALA A 200 13.87 -17.51 1.30
C ALA A 200 14.64 -18.83 1.50
N THR A 201 15.72 -18.79 2.28
CA THR A 201 16.50 -19.97 2.65
C THR A 201 15.94 -20.63 3.91
N THR A 202 16.03 -21.96 3.98
CA THR A 202 15.54 -22.76 5.10
C THR A 202 16.69 -23.45 5.86
N GLY A 203 16.39 -23.96 7.06
CA GLY A 203 17.36 -24.72 7.87
C GLY A 203 18.46 -23.86 8.49
N SER A 204 19.64 -24.44 8.71
CA SER A 204 20.76 -23.81 9.43
C SER A 204 21.39 -22.59 8.75
N LYS A 205 21.04 -22.34 7.49
CA LYS A 205 21.50 -21.17 6.72
C LYS A 205 20.50 -20.02 6.69
N ALA A 206 19.26 -20.26 7.14
CA ALA A 206 18.20 -19.26 7.11
C ALA A 206 18.59 -18.00 7.90
N THR A 207 18.31 -16.83 7.33
CA THR A 207 18.50 -15.57 8.05
C THR A 207 17.48 -15.46 9.19
N THR A 208 17.97 -15.14 10.39
CA THR A 208 17.12 -14.85 11.54
C THR A 208 16.66 -13.39 11.47
N ILE A 209 15.35 -13.18 11.58
CA ILE A 209 14.69 -11.88 11.41
C ILE A 209 14.02 -11.49 12.73
N ALA A 210 14.45 -10.39 13.33
CA ALA A 210 13.74 -9.83 14.47
C ALA A 210 12.34 -9.35 14.06
N ASN A 211 11.35 -9.60 14.92
CA ASN A 211 9.95 -9.20 14.69
C ASN A 211 9.38 -9.71 13.36
N ALA A 212 9.67 -10.97 13.00
CA ALA A 212 9.29 -11.56 11.71
C ALA A 212 7.77 -11.53 11.39
N THR A 213 6.90 -11.29 12.38
CA THR A 213 5.44 -11.26 12.23
C THR A 213 4.80 -9.98 12.78
N VAL A 214 5.60 -8.96 13.08
CA VAL A 214 5.11 -7.71 13.70
C VAL A 214 5.73 -6.54 12.96
N SER A 215 4.89 -5.68 12.38
CA SER A 215 5.33 -4.41 11.82
C SER A 215 5.01 -3.27 12.79
N THR A 216 5.91 -2.31 12.93
CA THR A 216 5.72 -1.09 13.71
C THR A 216 6.01 0.11 12.82
N ILE A 217 4.96 0.61 12.18
CA ILE A 217 5.05 1.73 11.25
C ILE A 217 5.10 3.03 12.04
N ASN A 218 6.17 3.80 11.87
CA ASN A 218 6.35 5.09 12.51
C ASN A 218 5.45 6.15 11.87
N ALA A 219 4.46 6.62 12.63
CA ALA A 219 3.60 7.73 12.22
C ALA A 219 4.44 8.97 11.86
N GLY A 220 4.05 9.66 10.79
CA GLY A 220 4.78 10.82 10.26
C GLY A 220 5.90 10.48 9.28
N THR A 221 6.33 9.21 9.17
CA THR A 221 7.35 8.78 8.20
C THR A 221 6.88 7.66 7.27
N GLY A 222 5.95 6.81 7.72
CA GLY A 222 5.53 5.63 6.94
C GLY A 222 6.65 4.60 6.80
N ILE A 223 7.51 4.49 7.82
CA ILE A 223 8.68 3.60 7.82
C ILE A 223 8.63 2.66 9.02
N ASP A 224 9.08 1.43 8.82
CA ASP A 224 9.36 0.45 9.86
C ASP A 224 10.86 0.13 9.89
N THR A 225 11.48 0.26 11.06
CA THR A 225 12.92 0.03 11.28
C THR A 225 13.20 -1.09 12.28
N THR A 226 12.21 -1.93 12.61
CA THR A 226 12.32 -2.89 13.73
C THR A 226 12.80 -4.28 13.32
N HIS A 227 13.15 -4.45 12.04
CA HIS A 227 13.56 -5.72 11.47
C HIS A 227 15.07 -5.80 11.34
N ARG A 228 15.72 -6.29 12.40
CA ARG A 228 17.15 -6.60 12.39
C ARG A 228 17.40 -8.00 11.87
N LEU A 229 18.30 -8.11 10.88
CA LEU A 229 18.68 -9.37 10.25
C LEU A 229 20.01 -9.89 10.82
N THR A 230 20.05 -11.18 11.10
CA THR A 230 21.25 -11.86 11.64
C THR A 230 21.53 -13.16 10.90
N ASN A 231 22.79 -13.37 10.54
CA ASN A 231 23.23 -14.63 9.92
C ASN A 231 24.71 -14.88 10.24
N THR A 232 25.02 -16.07 10.76
CA THR A 232 26.39 -16.46 11.15
C THR A 232 27.19 -17.09 10.01
N ASN A 233 26.58 -17.30 8.85
CA ASN A 233 27.19 -18.02 7.72
C ASN A 233 27.97 -17.13 6.74
N ALA A 234 28.29 -15.89 7.13
CA ALA A 234 28.99 -14.94 6.25
C ALA A 234 30.37 -15.47 5.74
N PRO A 235 30.71 -15.29 4.45
CA PRO A 235 29.96 -14.54 3.43
C PRO A 235 28.75 -15.32 2.89
N TYR A 236 27.60 -14.66 2.84
CA TYR A 236 26.34 -15.30 2.47
C TYR A 236 25.32 -14.30 1.95
N THR A 237 24.54 -14.69 0.95
CA THR A 237 23.44 -13.89 0.40
C THR A 237 22.12 -14.61 0.64
N ASP A 238 21.13 -13.87 1.09
CA ASP A 238 19.77 -14.34 1.26
C ASP A 238 18.77 -13.36 0.61
N ARG A 239 17.55 -13.84 0.42
CA ARG A 239 16.43 -13.01 -0.03
C ARG A 239 15.38 -13.02 1.05
N ILE A 240 14.98 -11.84 1.50
CA ILE A 240 13.92 -11.67 2.48
C ILE A 240 12.62 -11.38 1.75
N LYS A 241 11.61 -12.22 2.00
CA LYS A 241 10.28 -12.12 1.44
C LYS A 241 9.37 -11.37 2.40
N MET A 242 8.75 -10.30 1.95
CA MET A 242 7.73 -9.57 2.70
C MET A 242 6.36 -9.95 2.16
N THR A 243 5.43 -10.32 3.04
CA THR A 243 4.02 -10.55 2.69
C THR A 243 3.20 -9.31 3.09
N PRO A 244 3.00 -8.33 2.20
CA PRO A 244 2.19 -7.17 2.49
C PRO A 244 0.69 -7.47 2.40
N SER A 245 -0.13 -6.56 2.93
CA SER A 245 -1.54 -6.46 2.51
C SER A 245 -1.60 -6.39 0.98
N LEU A 246 -2.55 -7.09 0.34
CA LEU A 246 -2.58 -7.24 -1.13
C LEU A 246 -2.57 -5.91 -1.89
N TRP A 247 -3.19 -4.87 -1.33
CA TRP A 247 -3.21 -3.53 -1.92
C TRP A 247 -1.88 -2.76 -1.79
N LEU A 248 -0.91 -3.26 -1.01
CA LEU A 248 0.45 -2.74 -0.91
C LEU A 248 1.45 -3.55 -1.75
N LEU A 249 0.96 -4.54 -2.51
CA LEU A 249 1.81 -5.33 -3.39
C LEU A 249 1.96 -4.65 -4.75
N TYR A 250 3.20 -4.52 -5.20
CA TYR A 250 3.55 -4.02 -6.52
C TYR A 250 4.78 -4.78 -7.02
N ASN A 251 4.63 -5.43 -8.18
CA ASN A 251 5.70 -6.16 -8.83
C ASN A 251 5.55 -6.01 -10.34
N ALA A 252 6.41 -5.21 -10.96
CA ALA A 252 6.34 -4.93 -12.40
C ALA A 252 6.55 -6.17 -13.27
N SER A 253 7.25 -7.19 -12.76
CA SER A 253 7.68 -8.36 -13.54
C SER A 253 6.82 -9.60 -13.32
N ASN A 254 6.02 -9.64 -12.25
CA ASN A 254 5.23 -10.81 -11.89
C ASN A 254 3.82 -10.43 -11.40
N ALA A 255 2.83 -10.65 -12.26
CA ALA A 255 1.42 -10.42 -11.94
C ALA A 255 0.85 -11.38 -10.89
N ALA A 256 1.49 -12.54 -10.69
CA ALA A 256 1.13 -13.54 -9.69
C ALA A 256 1.99 -13.44 -8.42
N ALA A 257 2.71 -12.33 -8.22
CA ALA A 257 3.46 -12.12 -6.99
C ALA A 257 2.52 -12.18 -5.78
N THR A 258 3.02 -12.72 -4.68
CA THR A 258 2.37 -12.70 -3.36
C THR A 258 3.23 -11.96 -2.32
N THR A 259 4.45 -11.60 -2.70
CA THR A 259 5.47 -11.03 -1.83
C THR A 259 6.23 -9.94 -2.57
N ASN A 260 6.71 -8.96 -1.80
CA ASN A 260 7.71 -8.00 -2.24
C ASN A 260 9.03 -8.35 -1.54
N ASP A 261 10.07 -8.57 -2.31
CA ASP A 261 11.32 -9.13 -1.81
C ASP A 261 12.44 -8.10 -1.86
N PHE A 262 13.43 -8.25 -0.97
CA PHE A 262 14.72 -7.56 -1.05
C PHE A 262 15.86 -8.53 -0.74
N ASN A 263 17.06 -8.23 -1.24
CA ASN A 263 18.24 -9.06 -1.04
C ASN A 263 19.09 -8.52 0.11
N VAL A 264 19.77 -9.44 0.80
CA VAL A 264 20.74 -9.12 1.84
C VAL A 264 22.01 -9.93 1.61
N GLU A 265 23.16 -9.24 1.56
CA GLU A 265 24.49 -9.84 1.51
C GLU A 265 25.19 -9.60 2.85
N PHE A 266 25.36 -10.67 3.62
CA PHE A 266 26.17 -10.69 4.83
C PHE A 266 27.63 -10.82 4.46
N THR A 267 28.41 -9.77 4.68
CA THR A 267 29.84 -9.78 4.43
C THR A 267 30.60 -10.27 5.65
N ARG A 268 31.75 -10.92 5.42
CA ARG A 268 32.72 -11.20 6.47
C ARG A 268 33.77 -10.09 6.43
N ILE A 269 34.11 -9.53 7.60
CA ILE A 269 35.31 -8.68 7.69
C ILE A 269 36.50 -9.58 7.37
N GLY A 270 37.11 -9.37 6.21
CA GLY A 270 38.28 -10.13 5.81
C GLY A 270 39.42 -9.94 6.80
N SER A 271 40.12 -11.00 7.15
CA SER A 271 41.35 -10.96 7.96
C SER A 271 42.60 -10.72 7.08
N TRP A 272 42.43 -10.01 5.96
CA TRP A 272 43.55 -9.74 5.06
C TRP A 272 44.49 -8.73 5.72
N SER A 273 45.59 -9.25 6.24
CA SER A 273 46.78 -8.52 6.68
C SER A 273 47.93 -8.91 5.75
N GLY A 274 47.77 -8.64 4.45
CA GLY A 274 48.83 -8.83 3.47
C GLY A 274 49.56 -7.51 3.26
N ALA A 275 50.87 -7.46 3.53
CA ALA A 275 51.71 -6.41 2.98
C ALA A 275 51.92 -6.69 1.49
N GLY A 276 51.30 -5.89 0.62
CA GLY A 276 51.68 -5.86 -0.79
C GLY A 276 53.07 -5.24 -0.89
N GLY A 277 54.08 -6.05 -1.22
CA GLY A 277 55.39 -5.52 -1.61
C GLY A 277 55.29 -4.95 -3.02
N VAL A 278 55.59 -3.66 -3.19
CA VAL A 278 55.92 -3.12 -4.50
C VAL A 278 57.42 -3.24 -4.67
N ASP A 279 57.87 -4.23 -5.45
CA ASP A 279 59.27 -4.30 -5.88
C ASP A 279 59.51 -3.16 -6.87
N ARG A 280 60.05 -2.04 -6.38
CA ARG A 280 60.70 -1.04 -7.22
C ARG A 280 62.18 -1.02 -6.89
N ASN A 281 62.99 -1.48 -7.86
CA ASN A 281 64.46 -1.33 -7.90
C ASN A 281 65.14 -1.36 -6.53
N SER A 282 65.40 -2.58 -6.03
CA SER A 282 66.34 -2.85 -4.94
C SER A 282 65.99 -2.30 -3.56
N SER A 283 64.85 -1.62 -3.38
CA SER A 283 64.35 -1.21 -2.06
C SER A 283 62.98 -1.83 -1.80
N LYS A 284 62.89 -2.64 -0.74
CA LYS A 284 61.62 -3.20 -0.27
C LYS A 284 60.89 -2.15 0.56
N ASP A 285 60.14 -1.27 -0.10
CA ASP A 285 59.22 -0.37 0.59
C ASP A 285 57.95 -1.15 0.96
N VAL A 286 57.83 -1.49 2.24
CA VAL A 286 56.60 -2.07 2.80
C VAL A 286 55.58 -0.94 2.95
N GLY A 287 54.45 -1.03 2.26
CA GLY A 287 53.35 -0.07 2.39
C GLY A 287 52.91 0.09 3.87
N LYS A 288 52.72 1.33 4.32
CA LYS A 288 52.33 1.66 5.70
C LYS A 288 50.94 1.07 6.04
N PHE A 289 50.83 0.52 7.25
CA PHE A 289 49.57 0.02 7.83
C PHE A 289 48.55 1.16 8.01
N THR A 290 47.27 0.90 7.72
CA THR A 290 46.16 1.81 8.05
C THR A 290 45.44 1.43 9.34
N ASN A 291 45.91 0.43 10.09
CA ASN A 291 45.35 0.10 11.41
C ASN A 291 46.45 -0.36 12.38
N THR A 292 46.92 0.54 13.22
CA THR A 292 48.00 0.32 14.20
C THR A 292 47.52 -0.25 15.54
N ASN A 293 46.24 -0.61 15.70
CA ASN A 293 45.69 -0.85 17.04
C ASN A 293 45.35 -2.31 17.40
N ASP A 294 45.82 -3.34 16.68
CA ASP A 294 45.79 -4.72 17.22
C ASP A 294 46.57 -5.73 16.36
N SER A 295 47.79 -6.10 16.76
CA SER A 295 48.46 -7.25 16.15
C SER A 295 49.56 -7.89 17.02
N ASN A 296 49.22 -8.32 18.24
CA ASN A 296 49.94 -9.44 18.87
C ASN A 296 49.42 -10.77 18.29
N ARG A 297 49.72 -11.07 17.01
CA ARG A 297 49.44 -12.41 16.45
C ARG A 297 50.64 -12.92 15.67
N SER A 298 51.17 -14.06 16.12
CA SER A 298 52.34 -14.73 15.54
C SER A 298 52.08 -15.17 14.10
N ASN A 299 53.02 -14.82 13.23
CA ASN A 299 53.06 -15.17 11.82
C ASN A 299 52.82 -16.68 11.58
N LYS A 300 51.72 -17.04 10.93
CA LYS A 300 51.61 -18.36 10.27
C LYS A 300 52.15 -18.22 8.85
N LYS A 301 53.32 -18.80 8.60
CA LYS A 301 53.86 -18.97 7.24
C LYS A 301 52.95 -19.89 6.44
N MET A 302 52.55 -19.45 5.25
CA MET A 302 52.09 -20.36 4.19
C MET A 302 53.34 -21.05 3.64
N ASN A 303 53.42 -22.37 3.85
CA ASN A 303 54.33 -23.21 3.09
C ASN A 303 53.65 -23.57 1.78
N TRP A 304 54.36 -23.33 0.67
CA TRP A 304 54.04 -23.80 -0.66
C TRP A 304 54.36 -25.29 -0.80
#